data_AF-A0A349G972-F1
#
_entry.id   AF-A0A349G972-F1
#
_cell.length_a   1.000
_cell.length_b   1.000
_cell.length_c   1.000
_cell.angle_alpha   90.00
_cell.angle_beta   90.00
_cell.angle_gamma   90.00
#
_symmetry.space_group_name_H-M   'P 1'
#
loop_
_entity.id
_entity.type
_entity.pdbx_description
1 polymer ?
#
loop_
_entity_poly.entity_id
_entity_poly.type
_entity_poly.pdbx_seq_one_letter_code
_entity_poly.pdbx_strand_id
1 'polypeptide(L)'
;MIGCAKKDDVYEPETLVVITTEELTEEKPTGKAVGYDYDENTLEYELVWSDEFDYEGKPDETKWSYDIGGTGWGNNELQYYTEGDNAIVEDGHLRIIAKNEDFNALKYTSTRLVSKGKGDWLYGKFEVRAKLPRGKGTWPAIWMLPTEWKYGGWPRSGEIDIMEHVGFAHGEVHGTVHTNAYNHMKGTQIGKSIIREDVSEAFHVYGVEWLPDKIKFTIDDKLYFIFKPSNFVDAPTEDEWPFDQAFHLILNIAIGGNWGGARGVDDSIFPQEMVIDYVRVYQSQAISEITEGK
;
A
#
# COMPACT_ATOMS: atom_id res chain seq x y z
N MET A 1 37.60 76.34 22.53
CA MET A 1 37.16 74.94 22.35
C MET A 1 37.26 74.24 23.71
N ILE A 2 36.11 73.73 24.19
CA ILE A 2 35.90 72.57 25.10
C ILE A 2 36.59 72.66 26.50
N GLY A 3 35.95 72.61 27.67
CA GLY A 3 34.59 72.18 28.05
C GLY A 3 34.63 71.09 29.15
N CYS A 4 34.49 71.51 30.42
CA CYS A 4 33.88 70.89 31.63
C CYS A 4 33.96 69.38 31.99
N ALA A 5 34.45 69.14 33.23
CA ALA A 5 33.81 68.49 34.41
C ALA A 5 33.45 66.98 34.49
N LYS A 6 33.86 66.36 35.63
CA LYS A 6 33.20 65.36 36.55
C LYS A 6 32.57 64.09 35.92
N LYS A 7 32.46 62.90 36.53
CA LYS A 7 32.23 62.50 37.93
C LYS A 7 32.39 60.96 38.04
N ASP A 8 32.42 60.46 39.27
CA ASP A 8 32.41 59.04 39.68
C ASP A 8 31.26 58.23 39.06
N ASP A 9 31.53 57.00 38.60
CA ASP A 9 30.50 56.00 38.34
C ASP A 9 30.69 54.78 39.25
N VAL A 10 29.63 54.53 40.00
CA VAL A 10 29.41 53.48 40.98
C VAL A 10 29.12 52.17 40.23
N TYR A 11 29.76 51.08 40.66
CA TYR A 11 29.46 49.74 40.16
C TYR A 11 28.15 49.27 40.81
N GLU A 12 27.06 49.17 40.04
CA GLU A 12 25.82 48.52 40.49
C GLU A 12 25.94 46.99 40.35
N PRO A 13 25.38 46.20 41.28
CA PRO A 13 25.36 44.75 41.13
C PRO A 13 24.39 44.35 40.01
N GLU A 14 24.84 43.50 39.10
CA GLU A 14 24.01 42.91 38.05
C GLU A 14 22.79 42.21 38.67
N THR A 15 21.61 42.63 38.24
CA THR A 15 20.34 42.01 38.58
C THR A 15 20.35 40.58 38.06
N LEU A 16 20.26 39.61 38.97
CA LEU A 16 20.09 38.20 38.62
C LEU A 16 18.73 38.05 37.91
N VAL A 17 18.76 37.96 36.58
CA VAL A 17 17.58 37.61 35.80
C VAL A 17 17.31 36.14 36.08
N VAL A 18 16.37 35.88 36.98
CA VAL A 18 15.76 34.57 37.12
C VAL A 18 14.96 34.34 35.85
N ILE A 19 15.56 33.64 34.88
CA ILE A 19 14.84 33.08 33.75
C ILE A 19 13.93 32.02 34.36
N THR A 20 12.69 32.40 34.63
CA THR A 20 11.62 31.42 34.87
C THR A 20 11.57 30.56 33.62
N THR A 21 11.79 29.26 33.78
CA THR A 21 11.46 28.26 32.77
C THR A 21 9.98 28.38 32.48
N GLU A 22 9.61 29.18 31.48
CA GLU A 22 8.35 28.97 30.78
C GLU A 22 8.39 27.52 30.33
N GLU A 23 7.49 26.71 30.86
CA GLU A 23 7.17 25.41 30.27
C GLU A 23 6.83 25.72 28.81
N LEU A 24 7.74 25.35 27.91
CA LEU A 24 7.43 25.22 26.51
C LEU A 24 6.33 24.16 26.46
N THR A 25 5.06 24.60 26.40
CA THR A 25 3.97 23.70 26.03
C THR A 25 4.31 23.27 24.62
N GLU A 26 4.88 22.07 24.45
CA GLU A 26 4.99 21.44 23.13
C GLU A 26 3.57 21.40 22.55
N GLU A 27 3.29 22.30 21.60
CA GLU A 27 2.05 22.23 20.85
C GLU A 27 2.01 20.85 20.20
N LYS A 28 1.01 20.05 20.56
CA LYS A 28 0.83 18.73 19.96
C LYS A 28 0.74 18.91 18.44
N PRO A 29 1.45 18.06 17.65
CA PRO A 29 1.33 18.08 16.20
C PRO A 29 -0.14 18.07 15.78
N THR A 30 -0.53 18.99 14.91
CA THR A 30 -1.91 19.05 14.38
C THR A 30 -1.93 18.38 13.00
N GLY A 31 -2.92 17.52 12.74
CA GLY A 31 -3.05 16.79 11.47
C GLY A 31 -3.21 15.29 11.64
N LYS A 32 -3.51 14.60 10.54
CA LYS A 32 -3.49 13.14 10.45
C LYS A 32 -2.06 12.63 10.37
N ALA A 33 -1.83 11.37 10.75
CA ALA A 33 -0.52 10.71 10.67
C ALA A 33 0.63 11.45 11.38
N VAL A 34 0.32 12.22 12.43
CA VAL A 34 1.32 12.92 13.25
C VAL A 34 1.04 12.70 14.74
N GLY A 35 2.07 12.83 15.58
CA GLY A 35 1.92 12.72 17.03
C GLY A 35 1.59 11.31 17.53
N TYR A 36 2.04 10.27 16.82
CA TYR A 36 2.08 8.90 17.33
C TYR A 36 3.43 8.65 17.98
N ASP A 37 3.41 8.15 19.22
CA ASP A 37 4.60 7.83 20.00
C ASP A 37 4.64 6.32 20.24
N TYR A 38 5.55 5.64 19.54
CA TYR A 38 5.81 4.21 19.67
C TYR A 38 7.22 3.92 19.15
N ASP A 39 7.91 2.96 19.77
CA ASP A 39 9.21 2.49 19.28
C ASP A 39 8.99 1.33 18.29
N GLU A 40 9.17 1.64 17.00
CA GLU A 40 9.10 0.67 15.89
C GLU A 40 9.92 -0.60 16.13
N ASN A 41 11.07 -0.50 16.82
CA ASN A 41 11.96 -1.65 17.03
C ASN A 41 11.45 -2.61 18.11
N THR A 42 10.42 -2.22 18.84
CA THR A 42 9.81 -3.01 19.92
C THR A 42 8.41 -3.52 19.54
N LEU A 43 7.93 -3.20 18.33
CA LEU A 43 6.65 -3.69 17.86
C LEU A 43 6.72 -5.22 17.66
N GLU A 44 5.91 -5.92 18.43
CA GLU A 44 5.64 -7.34 18.22
C GLU A 44 4.41 -7.48 17.32
N TYR A 45 4.48 -8.42 16.38
CA TYR A 45 3.44 -8.69 15.38
C TYR A 45 2.90 -10.09 15.57
N GLU A 46 1.59 -10.20 15.77
CA GLU A 46 0.88 -11.47 15.88
C GLU A 46 0.12 -11.76 14.59
N LEU A 47 0.14 -13.02 14.13
CA LEU A 47 -0.63 -13.45 12.96
C LEU A 47 -2.11 -13.42 13.31
N VAL A 48 -2.87 -12.54 12.67
CA VAL A 48 -4.32 -12.38 12.92
C VAL A 48 -5.19 -13.00 11.83
N TRP A 49 -4.64 -13.16 10.63
CA TRP A 49 -5.33 -13.78 9.50
C TRP A 49 -4.33 -14.35 8.51
N SER A 50 -4.65 -15.48 7.90
CA SER A 50 -3.85 -16.07 6.83
C SER A 50 -4.68 -16.89 5.87
N ASP A 51 -4.16 -17.02 4.66
CA ASP A 51 -4.48 -18.10 3.76
C ASP A 51 -3.18 -18.74 3.27
N GLU A 52 -2.93 -19.98 3.70
CA GLU A 52 -1.75 -20.78 3.35
C GLU A 52 -2.00 -21.64 2.10
N PHE A 53 -3.22 -21.62 1.56
CA PHE A 53 -3.57 -22.34 0.34
C PHE A 53 -3.30 -23.87 0.39
N ASP A 54 -3.25 -24.44 1.59
CA ASP A 54 -3.09 -25.89 1.88
C ASP A 54 -4.40 -26.68 1.68
N TYR A 55 -5.11 -26.42 0.58
CA TYR A 55 -6.34 -27.10 0.19
C TYR A 55 -6.46 -27.18 -1.33
N GLU A 56 -7.49 -27.88 -1.82
CA GLU A 56 -7.69 -28.10 -3.25
C GLU A 56 -9.04 -27.53 -3.70
N GLY A 57 -9.07 -26.85 -4.85
CA GLY A 57 -10.30 -26.32 -5.45
C GLY A 57 -10.35 -24.80 -5.53
N LYS A 58 -11.55 -24.21 -5.53
CA LYS A 58 -11.70 -22.74 -5.59
C LYS A 58 -11.16 -22.08 -4.30
N PRO A 59 -10.71 -20.82 -4.37
CA PRO A 59 -10.40 -20.02 -3.18
C PRO A 59 -11.48 -20.12 -2.09
N ASP A 60 -11.05 -20.20 -0.83
CA ASP A 60 -11.93 -20.34 0.33
C ASP A 60 -12.95 -19.20 0.38
N GLU A 61 -14.23 -19.52 0.20
CA GLU A 61 -15.30 -18.54 0.17
C GLU A 61 -15.51 -17.84 1.51
N THR A 62 -14.95 -18.34 2.61
CA THR A 62 -14.97 -17.64 3.90
C THR A 62 -13.92 -16.53 3.97
N LYS A 63 -12.92 -16.55 3.08
CA LYS A 63 -11.80 -15.61 3.00
C LYS A 63 -11.85 -14.70 1.78
N TRP A 64 -12.40 -15.18 0.66
CA TRP A 64 -12.30 -14.53 -0.63
C TRP A 64 -13.64 -14.41 -1.37
N SER A 65 -13.84 -13.27 -2.02
CA SER A 65 -14.90 -13.00 -3.00
C SER A 65 -14.28 -12.63 -4.35
N TYR A 66 -15.11 -12.42 -5.37
CA TYR A 66 -14.68 -12.07 -6.72
C TYR A 66 -15.30 -10.74 -7.18
N ASP A 67 -14.47 -9.86 -7.71
CA ASP A 67 -14.91 -8.73 -8.52
C ASP A 67 -15.12 -9.21 -9.97
N ILE A 68 -16.36 -9.14 -10.47
CA ILE A 68 -16.75 -9.73 -11.76
C ILE A 68 -17.02 -8.65 -12.80
N GLY A 69 -16.50 -8.83 -14.02
CA GLY A 69 -16.81 -7.98 -15.16
C GLY A 69 -15.61 -7.56 -15.99
N GLY A 70 -15.89 -6.81 -17.05
CA GLY A 70 -14.90 -6.40 -18.05
C GLY A 70 -15.18 -5.02 -18.64
N THR A 71 -15.50 -4.05 -17.77
CA THR A 71 -15.81 -2.67 -18.18
C THR A 71 -14.56 -1.79 -18.31
N GLY A 72 -13.37 -2.40 -18.26
CA GLY A 72 -12.08 -1.71 -18.29
C GLY A 72 -11.57 -1.23 -16.93
N TRP A 73 -12.34 -1.39 -15.85
CA TRP A 73 -11.90 -1.20 -14.45
C TRP A 73 -11.25 0.16 -14.15
N GLY A 74 -11.67 1.21 -14.87
CA GLY A 74 -11.10 2.57 -14.77
C GLY A 74 -9.80 2.77 -15.54
N ASN A 75 -9.21 1.70 -16.08
CA ASN A 75 -7.88 1.67 -16.68
C ASN A 75 -7.86 1.21 -18.15
N ASN A 76 -9.02 1.07 -18.81
CA ASN A 76 -9.14 0.49 -20.16
C ASN A 76 -8.57 -0.95 -20.27
N GLU A 77 -8.65 -1.70 -19.18
CA GLU A 77 -8.26 -3.11 -19.10
C GLU A 77 -9.06 -3.99 -20.08
N LEU A 78 -8.45 -5.07 -20.59
CA LEU A 78 -8.99 -5.87 -21.69
C LEU A 78 -9.61 -7.21 -21.25
N GLN A 79 -9.44 -7.60 -20.00
CA GLN A 79 -9.94 -8.86 -19.46
C GLN A 79 -11.35 -8.75 -18.89
N TYR A 80 -12.06 -9.86 -18.94
CA TYR A 80 -13.21 -10.14 -18.09
C TYR A 80 -12.73 -10.85 -16.82
N TYR A 81 -12.92 -10.27 -15.65
CA TYR A 81 -12.74 -10.99 -14.39
C TYR A 81 -13.92 -11.92 -14.14
N THR A 82 -13.65 -13.22 -14.01
CA THR A 82 -14.66 -14.28 -13.82
C THR A 82 -14.93 -14.57 -12.35
N GLU A 83 -15.99 -15.32 -12.07
CA GLU A 83 -16.36 -15.82 -10.73
C GLU A 83 -15.50 -17.03 -10.31
N GLY A 84 -14.18 -16.84 -10.34
CA GLY A 84 -13.20 -17.82 -9.90
C GLY A 84 -12.89 -18.94 -10.90
N ASP A 85 -13.38 -18.89 -12.14
CA ASP A 85 -13.02 -19.89 -13.17
C ASP A 85 -11.58 -19.74 -13.68
N ASN A 86 -10.94 -18.64 -13.26
CA ASN A 86 -9.54 -18.31 -13.48
C ASN A 86 -8.73 -18.35 -12.18
N ALA A 87 -9.26 -18.95 -11.11
CA ALA A 87 -8.54 -19.12 -9.85
C ALA A 87 -8.70 -20.56 -9.33
N ILE A 88 -7.57 -21.21 -9.04
CA ILE A 88 -7.54 -22.56 -8.49
C ILE A 88 -6.48 -22.61 -7.38
N VAL A 89 -6.79 -23.34 -6.32
CA VAL A 89 -5.85 -23.73 -5.29
C VAL A 89 -5.49 -25.19 -5.52
N GLU A 90 -4.21 -25.45 -5.74
CA GLU A 90 -3.66 -26.78 -5.97
C GLU A 90 -2.17 -26.80 -5.61
N ASP A 91 -1.67 -27.95 -5.18
CA ASP A 91 -0.25 -28.14 -4.82
C ASP A 91 0.25 -27.13 -3.76
N GLY A 92 -0.61 -26.73 -2.83
CA GLY A 92 -0.29 -25.75 -1.76
C GLY A 92 -0.17 -24.30 -2.23
N HIS A 93 -0.75 -23.94 -3.38
CA HIS A 93 -0.67 -22.58 -3.91
C HIS A 93 -2.00 -22.13 -4.51
N LEU A 94 -2.30 -20.84 -4.39
CA LEU A 94 -3.29 -20.17 -5.23
C LEU A 94 -2.66 -19.80 -6.57
N ARG A 95 -3.33 -20.15 -7.66
CA ARG A 95 -3.00 -19.74 -9.03
C ARG A 95 -4.12 -18.87 -9.58
N ILE A 96 -3.82 -17.60 -9.85
CA ILE A 96 -4.67 -16.72 -10.67
C ILE A 96 -4.17 -16.84 -12.11
N ILE A 97 -5.04 -17.24 -13.04
CA ILE A 97 -4.66 -17.61 -14.42
C ILE A 97 -5.34 -16.68 -15.41
N ALA A 98 -4.55 -15.82 -16.05
CA ALA A 98 -5.01 -15.04 -17.19
C ALA A 98 -4.96 -15.88 -18.48
N LYS A 99 -6.04 -15.90 -19.25
CA LYS A 99 -6.17 -16.68 -20.49
C LYS A 99 -6.54 -15.77 -21.66
N ASN A 100 -6.08 -16.13 -22.85
CA ASN A 100 -6.57 -15.57 -24.12
C ASN A 100 -7.71 -16.47 -24.61
N GLU A 101 -8.94 -16.10 -24.28
CA GLU A 101 -10.15 -16.81 -24.67
C GLU A 101 -11.30 -15.83 -24.86
N ASP A 102 -12.12 -16.06 -25.88
CA ASP A 102 -13.29 -15.23 -26.15
C ASP A 102 -14.36 -15.46 -25.07
N PHE A 103 -14.66 -14.42 -24.28
CA PHE A 103 -15.65 -14.47 -23.21
C PHE A 103 -16.37 -13.12 -23.06
N ASN A 104 -17.70 -13.11 -23.08
CA ASN A 104 -18.52 -11.88 -22.94
C ASN A 104 -18.05 -10.71 -23.83
N ALA A 105 -17.72 -11.00 -25.09
CA ALA A 105 -17.22 -10.05 -26.10
C ALA A 105 -15.82 -9.44 -25.81
N LEU A 106 -15.10 -9.98 -24.82
CA LEU A 106 -13.68 -9.70 -24.57
C LEU A 106 -12.82 -10.89 -24.96
N LYS A 107 -11.53 -10.65 -25.14
CA LYS A 107 -10.54 -11.64 -25.60
C LYS A 107 -9.75 -12.30 -24.46
N TYR A 108 -9.90 -11.80 -23.25
CA TYR A 108 -9.14 -12.27 -22.11
C TYR A 108 -10.04 -12.53 -20.92
N THR A 109 -9.71 -13.56 -20.15
CA THR A 109 -10.30 -13.82 -18.85
C THR A 109 -9.21 -13.83 -17.79
N SER A 110 -9.58 -13.48 -16.55
CA SER A 110 -8.70 -13.51 -15.39
C SER A 110 -9.55 -13.57 -14.11
N THR A 111 -8.94 -13.48 -12.94
CA THR A 111 -9.66 -13.31 -11.66
C THR A 111 -9.12 -12.10 -10.91
N ARG A 112 -10.04 -11.36 -10.28
CA ARG A 112 -9.77 -10.33 -9.28
C ARG A 112 -10.39 -10.78 -7.97
N LEU A 113 -9.54 -11.32 -7.09
CA LEU A 113 -9.89 -11.89 -5.80
C LEU A 113 -9.87 -10.79 -4.75
N VAL A 114 -10.88 -10.70 -3.89
CA VAL A 114 -10.99 -9.65 -2.87
C VAL A 114 -11.33 -10.21 -1.50
N SER A 115 -10.70 -9.71 -0.43
CA SER A 115 -11.01 -10.12 0.95
C SER A 115 -12.14 -9.30 1.59
N LYS A 116 -12.79 -8.39 0.84
CA LYS A 116 -13.78 -7.44 1.37
C LYS A 116 -14.89 -8.13 2.16
N GLY A 117 -15.07 -7.73 3.42
CA GLY A 117 -16.08 -8.29 4.34
C GLY A 117 -15.72 -9.68 4.91
N LYS A 118 -14.54 -10.19 4.60
CA LYS A 118 -13.99 -11.49 5.01
C LYS A 118 -12.63 -11.35 5.71
N GLY A 119 -11.94 -10.25 5.43
CA GLY A 119 -10.76 -9.74 6.09
C GLY A 119 -10.62 -8.27 5.72
N ASP A 120 -10.76 -7.40 6.71
CA ASP A 120 -10.67 -5.95 6.60
C ASP A 120 -9.86 -5.44 7.79
N TRP A 121 -8.79 -4.69 7.53
CA TRP A 121 -7.82 -4.33 8.56
C TRP A 121 -7.54 -2.84 8.56
N LEU A 122 -7.38 -2.29 9.75
CA LEU A 122 -6.79 -0.98 9.96
C LEU A 122 -5.41 -1.20 10.58
N TYR A 123 -4.37 -0.79 9.86
CA TYR A 123 -2.96 -1.05 10.19
C TYR A 123 -2.58 -2.54 10.21
N GLY A 124 -1.28 -2.81 10.13
CA GLY A 124 -0.74 -4.17 10.18
C GLY A 124 0.47 -4.39 9.29
N LYS A 125 1.07 -5.57 9.42
CA LYS A 125 2.04 -6.10 8.46
C LYS A 125 1.32 -7.05 7.52
N PHE A 126 1.45 -6.83 6.23
CA PHE A 126 0.86 -7.65 5.18
C PHE A 126 1.99 -8.29 4.39
N GLU A 127 1.94 -9.59 4.22
CA GLU A 127 2.93 -10.36 3.48
C GLU A 127 2.21 -11.27 2.49
N VAL A 128 2.55 -11.12 1.21
CA VAL A 128 2.06 -12.01 0.15
C VAL A 128 3.28 -12.62 -0.53
N ARG A 129 3.44 -13.93 -0.39
CA ARG A 129 4.54 -14.65 -1.04
C ARG A 129 4.09 -15.14 -2.40
N ALA A 130 4.59 -14.52 -3.46
CA ALA A 130 4.13 -14.78 -4.81
C ALA A 130 5.26 -14.84 -5.84
N LYS A 131 4.95 -15.50 -6.97
CA LYS A 131 5.72 -15.51 -8.21
C LYS A 131 4.83 -14.92 -9.31
N LEU A 132 5.35 -13.96 -10.06
CA LEU A 132 4.58 -13.12 -10.97
C LEU A 132 4.56 -13.66 -12.41
N PRO A 133 3.50 -13.37 -13.18
CA PRO A 133 3.47 -13.66 -14.61
C PRO A 133 4.49 -12.80 -15.37
N ARG A 134 4.85 -13.27 -16.56
CA ARG A 134 5.74 -12.57 -17.48
C ARG A 134 4.99 -12.09 -18.72
N GLY A 135 5.68 -11.25 -19.49
CA GLY A 135 5.32 -11.01 -20.89
C GLY A 135 4.45 -9.78 -21.10
N LYS A 136 4.65 -9.19 -22.27
CA LYS A 136 4.09 -7.88 -22.62
C LYS A 136 2.56 -7.92 -22.57
N GLY A 137 1.96 -7.01 -21.80
CA GLY A 137 0.51 -6.92 -21.62
C GLY A 137 0.01 -7.42 -20.27
N THR A 138 0.79 -8.19 -19.51
CA THR A 138 0.40 -8.57 -18.14
C THR A 138 0.59 -7.42 -17.16
N TRP A 139 -0.32 -7.33 -16.20
CA TRP A 139 -0.24 -6.41 -15.06
C TRP A 139 -0.78 -7.10 -13.80
N PRO A 140 0.03 -7.98 -13.17
CA PRO A 140 -0.27 -8.51 -11.85
C PRO A 140 -0.22 -7.41 -10.78
N ALA A 141 -1.15 -7.48 -9.83
CA ALA A 141 -1.21 -6.57 -8.69
C ALA A 141 -1.60 -7.29 -7.39
N ILE A 142 -0.94 -6.88 -6.31
CA ILE A 142 -1.29 -7.17 -4.91
C ILE A 142 -1.46 -5.81 -4.25
N TRP A 143 -2.68 -5.51 -3.84
CA TRP A 143 -3.04 -4.14 -3.45
C TRP A 143 -4.25 -4.14 -2.52
N MET A 144 -4.61 -2.94 -2.08
CA MET A 144 -5.65 -2.76 -1.08
C MET A 144 -6.52 -1.55 -1.41
N LEU A 145 -7.82 -1.69 -1.17
CA LEU A 145 -8.80 -0.61 -1.20
C LEU A 145 -9.50 -0.46 0.14
N PRO A 146 -10.01 0.74 0.46
CA PRO A 146 -10.81 0.95 1.65
C PRO A 146 -12.10 0.13 1.55
N THR A 147 -12.46 -0.53 2.65
CA THR A 147 -13.72 -1.28 2.74
C THR A 147 -14.90 -0.32 2.71
N GLU A 148 -14.76 0.80 3.41
CA GLU A 148 -15.71 1.91 3.45
C GLU A 148 -15.14 3.18 2.80
N TRP A 149 -15.91 3.79 1.91
CA TRP A 149 -15.52 5.02 1.19
C TRP A 149 -15.73 6.29 2.03
N LYS A 150 -15.21 6.31 3.27
CA LYS A 150 -15.48 7.36 4.28
C LYS A 150 -15.21 8.78 3.79
N TYR A 151 -14.17 8.99 2.98
CA TYR A 151 -13.76 10.29 2.47
C TYR A 151 -14.28 10.56 1.03
N GLY A 152 -15.16 9.69 0.53
CA GLY A 152 -15.66 9.70 -0.84
C GLY A 152 -15.03 8.61 -1.71
N GLY A 153 -15.47 8.49 -2.96
CA GLY A 153 -14.94 7.50 -3.90
C GLY A 153 -13.45 7.68 -4.20
N TRP A 154 -12.88 6.73 -4.93
CA TRP A 154 -11.49 6.78 -5.35
C TRP A 154 -11.15 8.11 -6.07
N PRO A 155 -10.00 8.74 -5.78
CA PRO A 155 -8.92 8.29 -4.89
C PRO A 155 -9.03 8.82 -3.44
N ARG A 156 -10.14 9.46 -3.07
CA ARG A 156 -10.25 10.22 -1.80
C ARG A 156 -10.16 9.34 -0.55
N SER A 157 -10.65 8.10 -0.62
CA SER A 157 -10.54 7.15 0.51
C SER A 157 -9.29 6.27 0.46
N GLY A 158 -8.40 6.49 -0.51
CA GLY A 158 -7.09 5.83 -0.56
C GLY A 158 -7.02 4.56 -1.40
N GLU A 159 -5.78 4.18 -1.70
CA GLU A 159 -5.34 2.91 -2.32
C GLU A 159 -3.90 2.64 -1.85
N ILE A 160 -3.58 1.37 -1.53
CA ILE A 160 -2.23 0.95 -1.17
C ILE A 160 -1.83 -0.19 -2.12
N ASP A 161 -0.90 0.08 -3.03
CA ASP A 161 -0.41 -0.88 -3.99
C ASP A 161 0.86 -1.54 -3.45
N ILE A 162 0.70 -2.67 -2.76
CA ILE A 162 1.80 -3.42 -2.13
C ILE A 162 2.81 -3.85 -3.19
N MET A 163 2.31 -4.32 -4.33
CA MET A 163 3.10 -4.75 -5.47
C MET A 163 2.30 -4.55 -6.74
N GLU A 164 2.87 -3.78 -7.68
CA GLU A 164 2.48 -3.81 -9.07
C GLU A 164 3.68 -4.13 -9.95
N HIS A 165 3.42 -4.87 -11.02
CA HIS A 165 4.42 -5.20 -12.03
C HIS A 165 3.76 -5.17 -13.41
N VAL A 166 4.47 -4.68 -14.43
CA VAL A 166 3.99 -4.72 -15.82
C VAL A 166 4.96 -5.52 -16.68
N GLY A 167 4.45 -6.47 -17.44
CA GLY A 167 5.29 -7.46 -18.12
C GLY A 167 6.21 -6.90 -19.20
N PHE A 168 5.95 -5.69 -19.72
CA PHE A 168 6.87 -5.03 -20.66
C PHE A 168 8.09 -4.39 -19.98
N ALA A 169 8.04 -4.17 -18.67
CA ALA A 169 9.13 -3.68 -17.82
C ALA A 169 9.47 -4.78 -16.81
N HIS A 170 9.84 -5.95 -17.34
CA HIS A 170 10.06 -7.14 -16.52
C HIS A 170 11.10 -6.90 -15.42
N GLY A 171 10.78 -7.33 -14.20
CA GLY A 171 11.58 -7.13 -13.00
C GLY A 171 11.46 -5.76 -12.33
N GLU A 172 10.82 -4.75 -12.93
CA GLU A 172 10.56 -3.48 -12.24
C GLU A 172 9.27 -3.56 -11.41
N VAL A 173 9.43 -3.73 -10.09
CA VAL A 173 8.30 -3.85 -9.14
C VAL A 173 8.04 -2.51 -8.47
N HIS A 174 6.78 -2.10 -8.40
CA HIS A 174 6.34 -0.83 -7.84
C HIS A 174 5.59 -1.03 -6.52
N GLY A 175 5.85 -0.14 -5.56
CA GLY A 175 4.97 0.11 -4.43
C GLY A 175 4.48 1.55 -4.48
N THR A 176 3.16 1.74 -4.38
CA THR A 176 2.52 3.03 -4.62
C THR A 176 1.42 3.28 -3.59
N VAL A 177 1.17 4.55 -3.28
CA VAL A 177 -0.06 4.98 -2.61
C VAL A 177 -0.83 5.93 -3.51
N HIS A 178 -2.15 5.80 -3.51
CA HIS A 178 -3.03 6.80 -4.10
C HIS A 178 -3.91 7.46 -3.04
N THR A 179 -3.99 8.79 -3.09
CA THR A 179 -4.82 9.63 -2.21
C THR A 179 -5.47 10.75 -3.03
N ASN A 180 -6.31 11.58 -2.42
CA ASN A 180 -6.84 12.76 -3.11
C ASN A 180 -5.71 13.70 -3.59
N ALA A 181 -4.71 13.95 -2.75
CA ALA A 181 -3.55 14.77 -3.10
C ALA A 181 -2.62 14.09 -4.12
N TYR A 182 -2.43 12.77 -3.97
CA TYR A 182 -1.39 12.01 -4.68
C TYR A 182 -2.00 10.89 -5.51
N ASN A 183 -2.29 11.09 -6.80
CA ASN A 183 -2.85 10.01 -7.63
C ASN A 183 -2.47 10.11 -9.11
N HIS A 184 -2.62 8.99 -9.81
CA HIS A 184 -2.20 8.84 -11.20
C HIS A 184 -3.00 9.72 -12.17
N MET A 185 -4.28 10.04 -11.87
CA MET A 185 -5.06 10.96 -12.71
C MET A 185 -4.48 12.38 -12.71
N LYS A 186 -3.86 12.78 -11.59
CA LYS A 186 -3.15 14.07 -11.46
C LYS A 186 -1.65 13.98 -11.81
N GLY A 187 -1.11 12.77 -11.97
CA GLY A 187 0.33 12.53 -12.10
C GLY A 187 1.12 12.85 -10.83
N THR A 188 0.45 12.82 -9.66
CA THR A 188 1.02 13.19 -8.36
C THR A 188 1.14 12.01 -7.40
N GLN A 189 0.89 10.79 -7.86
CA GLN A 189 1.03 9.58 -7.05
C GLN A 189 2.43 9.48 -6.44
N ILE A 190 2.49 8.98 -5.21
CA ILE A 190 3.75 8.80 -4.49
C ILE A 190 4.03 7.30 -4.43
N GLY A 191 5.13 6.91 -5.07
CA GLY A 191 5.55 5.52 -5.16
C GLY A 191 7.02 5.43 -5.50
N LYS A 192 7.55 4.22 -5.47
CA LYS A 192 8.92 3.93 -5.88
C LYS A 192 8.98 2.52 -6.48
N SER A 193 9.92 2.33 -7.40
CA SER A 193 10.22 1.00 -7.95
C SER A 193 11.55 0.46 -7.43
N ILE A 194 11.67 -0.87 -7.48
CA ILE A 194 12.90 -1.63 -7.25
C ILE A 194 13.02 -2.71 -8.32
N ILE A 195 14.25 -3.01 -8.74
CA ILE A 195 14.52 -4.08 -9.69
C ILE A 195 14.66 -5.41 -8.94
N ARG A 196 13.86 -6.39 -9.35
CA ARG A 196 13.92 -7.80 -8.94
C ARG A 196 13.75 -8.66 -10.20
N GLU A 197 14.85 -9.08 -10.80
CA GLU A 197 14.82 -9.73 -12.13
C GLU A 197 14.21 -11.13 -12.12
N ASP A 198 14.17 -11.80 -10.97
CA ASP A 198 13.74 -13.17 -10.78
C ASP A 198 12.25 -13.32 -10.40
N VAL A 199 11.45 -12.27 -10.57
CA VAL A 199 10.04 -12.24 -10.16
C VAL A 199 9.15 -13.30 -10.81
N SER A 200 9.54 -13.85 -11.96
CA SER A 200 8.79 -14.92 -12.64
C SER A 200 9.43 -16.31 -12.48
N GLU A 201 10.54 -16.40 -11.76
CA GLU A 201 11.37 -17.59 -11.59
C GLU A 201 11.35 -18.07 -10.14
N ALA A 202 11.28 -17.12 -9.19
CA ALA A 202 11.29 -17.37 -7.76
C ALA A 202 10.07 -16.72 -7.08
N PHE A 203 9.73 -17.28 -5.92
CA PHE A 203 8.79 -16.62 -5.01
C PHE A 203 9.52 -15.52 -4.25
N HIS A 204 8.86 -14.37 -4.13
CA HIS A 204 9.27 -13.27 -3.27
C HIS A 204 8.16 -12.92 -2.30
N VAL A 205 8.54 -12.41 -1.13
CA VAL A 205 7.59 -11.87 -0.16
C VAL A 205 7.41 -10.39 -0.44
N TYR A 206 6.28 -10.03 -1.02
CA TYR A 206 5.87 -8.63 -1.18
C TYR A 206 5.11 -8.20 0.06
N GLY A 207 5.53 -7.11 0.70
CA GLY A 207 4.89 -6.73 1.96
C GLY A 207 4.86 -5.25 2.24
N VAL A 208 3.87 -4.88 3.04
CA VAL A 208 3.77 -3.56 3.65
C VAL A 208 3.68 -3.68 5.16
N GLU A 209 4.38 -2.79 5.87
CA GLU A 209 4.12 -2.48 7.27
C GLU A 209 3.40 -1.14 7.29
N TRP A 210 2.08 -1.19 7.51
CA TRP A 210 1.20 -0.04 7.57
C TRP A 210 0.97 0.34 9.03
N LEU A 211 1.49 1.52 9.38
CA LEU A 211 1.46 2.11 10.70
C LEU A 211 0.63 3.40 10.69
N PRO A 212 0.27 3.96 11.87
CA PRO A 212 -0.61 5.13 11.93
C PRO A 212 -0.06 6.42 11.31
N ASP A 213 1.27 6.51 11.13
CA ASP A 213 1.95 7.69 10.57
C ASP A 213 2.71 7.42 9.26
N LYS A 214 2.82 6.16 8.81
CA LYS A 214 3.59 5.79 7.61
C LYS A 214 3.25 4.40 7.07
N ILE A 215 3.60 4.16 5.81
CA ILE A 215 3.53 2.86 5.15
C ILE A 215 4.92 2.51 4.64
N LYS A 216 5.45 1.37 5.03
CA LYS A 216 6.79 0.87 4.67
C LYS A 216 6.62 -0.31 3.71
N PHE A 217 7.18 -0.21 2.51
CA PHE A 217 7.09 -1.25 1.48
C PHE A 217 8.39 -2.07 1.43
N THR A 218 8.23 -3.38 1.32
CA THR A 218 9.31 -4.36 1.40
C THR A 218 9.20 -5.41 0.31
N ILE A 219 10.34 -5.93 -0.13
CA ILE A 219 10.44 -7.19 -0.88
C ILE A 219 11.49 -8.05 -0.18
N ASP A 220 11.13 -9.29 0.18
CA ASP A 220 11.99 -10.21 0.92
C ASP A 220 12.58 -9.56 2.20
N ASP A 221 11.69 -8.94 3.00
CA ASP A 221 12.00 -8.16 4.21
C ASP A 221 12.92 -6.95 4.01
N LYS A 222 13.28 -6.61 2.76
CA LYS A 222 14.10 -5.44 2.45
C LYS A 222 13.22 -4.25 2.14
N LEU A 223 13.27 -3.27 3.03
CA LEU A 223 12.65 -1.96 2.83
C LEU A 223 13.21 -1.28 1.57
N TYR A 224 12.33 -0.82 0.67
CA TYR A 224 12.73 -0.02 -0.49
C TYR A 224 12.03 1.34 -0.56
N PHE A 225 10.89 1.49 0.12
CA PHE A 225 10.07 2.70 0.06
C PHE A 225 9.32 2.95 1.37
N ILE A 226 9.26 4.21 1.80
CA ILE A 226 8.44 4.67 2.91
C ILE A 226 7.59 5.83 2.42
N PHE A 227 6.27 5.72 2.57
CA PHE A 227 5.36 6.85 2.48
C PHE A 227 5.06 7.38 3.89
N LYS A 228 5.42 8.64 4.15
CA LYS A 228 5.11 9.37 5.38
C LYS A 228 4.65 10.79 4.99
N PRO A 229 3.37 11.17 5.22
CA PRO A 229 2.82 12.41 4.69
C PRO A 229 3.49 13.65 5.29
N SER A 230 4.02 13.55 6.52
CA SER A 230 4.77 14.64 7.17
C SER A 230 6.08 15.00 6.48
N ASN A 231 6.55 14.20 5.52
CA ASN A 231 7.70 14.56 4.68
C ASN A 231 7.31 15.53 3.55
N PHE A 232 6.02 15.75 3.32
CA PHE A 232 5.49 16.56 2.22
C PHE A 232 4.66 17.75 2.70
N VAL A 233 3.93 17.59 3.81
CA VAL A 233 3.10 18.65 4.42
C VAL A 233 3.18 18.61 5.95
N ASP A 234 3.17 19.76 6.61
CA ASP A 234 3.35 19.85 8.07
C ASP A 234 2.14 19.32 8.86
N ALA A 235 0.92 19.54 8.34
CA ALA A 235 -0.34 19.14 8.96
C ALA A 235 -1.20 18.36 7.95
N PRO A 236 -0.93 17.05 7.74
CA PRO A 236 -1.66 16.25 6.77
C PRO A 236 -3.17 16.19 7.07
N THR A 237 -3.98 16.15 6.03
CA THR A 237 -5.44 15.92 6.13
C THR A 237 -5.81 14.55 5.57
N GLU A 238 -7.09 14.24 5.43
CA GLU A 238 -7.53 13.05 4.68
C GLU A 238 -7.09 13.08 3.21
N ASP A 239 -6.76 14.25 2.65
CA ASP A 239 -6.30 14.35 1.26
C ASP A 239 -4.91 13.74 1.08
N GLU A 240 -4.05 13.83 2.10
CA GLU A 240 -2.70 13.23 2.12
C GLU A 240 -2.66 11.89 2.86
N TRP A 241 -3.57 11.67 3.84
CA TRP A 241 -3.61 10.47 4.66
C TRP A 241 -5.05 9.96 4.88
N PRO A 242 -5.63 9.24 3.91
CA PRO A 242 -6.89 8.53 4.09
C PRO A 242 -6.71 7.16 4.76
N PHE A 243 -5.47 6.74 5.04
CA PHE A 243 -5.09 5.42 5.54
C PHE A 243 -5.28 5.28 7.05
N ASP A 244 -6.46 5.68 7.52
CA ASP A 244 -6.92 5.55 8.91
C ASP A 244 -8.27 4.82 9.02
N GLN A 245 -8.68 4.15 7.94
CA GLN A 245 -9.89 3.32 7.83
C GLN A 245 -9.53 1.87 7.52
N ALA A 246 -10.46 0.94 7.68
CA ALA A 246 -10.23 -0.46 7.31
C ALA A 246 -10.11 -0.64 5.78
N PHE A 247 -9.12 -1.43 5.36
CA PHE A 247 -8.86 -1.80 3.97
C PHE A 247 -8.92 -3.32 3.80
N HIS A 248 -9.26 -3.78 2.60
CA HIS A 248 -9.25 -5.18 2.20
C HIS A 248 -8.21 -5.43 1.09
N LEU A 249 -7.74 -6.67 1.01
CA LEU A 249 -6.77 -7.11 0.00
C LEU A 249 -7.46 -7.41 -1.34
N ILE A 250 -6.71 -7.16 -2.42
CA ILE A 250 -7.07 -7.45 -3.80
C ILE A 250 -5.89 -8.12 -4.49
N LEU A 251 -6.15 -9.23 -5.18
CA LEU A 251 -5.17 -10.00 -5.94
C LEU A 251 -5.70 -10.19 -7.36
N ASN A 252 -4.98 -9.74 -8.38
CA ASN A 252 -5.42 -9.91 -9.77
C ASN A 252 -4.27 -9.94 -10.76
N ILE A 253 -4.60 -10.33 -12.00
CA ILE A 253 -3.81 -10.06 -13.19
C ILE A 253 -4.69 -9.30 -14.17
N ALA A 254 -4.43 -8.02 -14.33
CA ALA A 254 -5.01 -7.23 -15.42
C ALA A 254 -4.25 -7.53 -16.73
N ILE A 255 -4.95 -7.41 -17.86
CA ILE A 255 -4.38 -7.57 -19.21
C ILE A 255 -4.62 -6.29 -20.01
N GLY A 256 -3.54 -5.73 -20.56
CA GLY A 256 -3.59 -4.50 -21.30
C GLY A 256 -3.80 -3.29 -20.37
N GLY A 257 -4.80 -2.47 -20.65
CA GLY A 257 -5.00 -1.21 -19.95
C GLY A 257 -4.00 -0.13 -20.32
N ASN A 258 -4.19 1.05 -19.73
CA ASN A 258 -3.39 2.25 -19.96
C ASN A 258 -1.90 2.03 -19.65
N TRP A 259 -1.60 1.18 -18.66
CA TRP A 259 -0.23 0.90 -18.24
C TRP A 259 0.26 -0.48 -18.71
N GLY A 260 -0.34 -1.59 -18.26
CA GLY A 260 0.08 -2.95 -18.67
C GLY A 260 0.16 -3.15 -20.18
N GLY A 261 -0.74 -2.50 -20.93
CA GLY A 261 -0.85 -2.51 -22.39
C GLY A 261 -0.19 -1.34 -23.11
N ALA A 262 0.59 -0.50 -22.41
CA ALA A 262 1.24 0.68 -23.01
C ALA A 262 2.19 0.32 -24.18
N ARG A 263 2.65 -0.93 -24.25
CA ARG A 263 3.46 -1.48 -25.36
C ARG A 263 2.72 -2.57 -26.16
N GLY A 264 1.40 -2.63 -26.04
CA GLY A 264 0.52 -3.66 -26.58
C GLY A 264 0.49 -4.93 -25.73
N VAL A 265 -0.30 -5.90 -26.16
CA VAL A 265 -0.37 -7.25 -25.56
C VAL A 265 0.25 -8.25 -26.53
N ASP A 266 1.01 -9.20 -26.01
CA ASP A 266 1.50 -10.35 -26.79
C ASP A 266 0.54 -11.52 -26.58
N ASP A 267 -0.20 -11.93 -27.60
CA ASP A 267 -1.19 -13.02 -27.47
C ASP A 267 -0.52 -14.39 -27.26
N SER A 268 0.77 -14.53 -27.61
CA SER A 268 1.48 -15.82 -27.63
C SER A 268 1.98 -16.29 -26.26
N ILE A 269 1.99 -15.41 -25.25
CA ILE A 269 2.43 -15.74 -23.89
C ILE A 269 1.36 -16.43 -23.06
N PHE A 270 0.10 -16.43 -23.49
CA PHE A 270 -1.00 -16.95 -22.68
C PHE A 270 -1.07 -18.49 -22.72
N PRO A 271 -1.48 -19.14 -21.62
CA PRO A 271 -1.90 -18.54 -20.35
C PRO A 271 -0.72 -18.01 -19.51
N GLN A 272 -1.01 -17.05 -18.64
CA GLN A 272 -0.07 -16.50 -17.66
C GLN A 272 -0.64 -16.62 -16.25
N GLU A 273 0.23 -16.93 -15.28
CA GLU A 273 -0.19 -17.15 -13.89
C GLU A 273 0.57 -16.27 -12.90
N MET A 274 -0.16 -15.82 -11.88
CA MET A 274 0.39 -15.33 -10.62
C MET A 274 0.17 -16.45 -9.61
N VAL A 275 1.27 -17.00 -9.09
CA VAL A 275 1.25 -18.12 -8.16
C VAL A 275 1.57 -17.58 -6.77
N ILE A 276 0.70 -17.84 -5.81
CA ILE A 276 0.77 -17.31 -4.45
C ILE A 276 0.86 -18.49 -3.50
N ASP A 277 1.92 -18.51 -2.70
CA ASP A 277 2.18 -19.51 -1.66
C ASP A 277 1.38 -19.21 -0.40
N TYR A 278 1.36 -17.95 0.05
CA TYR A 278 0.51 -17.53 1.16
C TYR A 278 0.15 -16.04 1.10
N VAL A 279 -0.90 -15.71 1.82
CA VAL A 279 -1.21 -14.35 2.28
C VAL A 279 -1.26 -14.39 3.81
N ARG A 280 -0.49 -13.53 4.46
CA ARG A 280 -0.47 -13.40 5.93
C ARG A 280 -0.65 -11.95 6.33
N VAL A 281 -1.49 -11.74 7.33
CA VAL A 281 -1.74 -10.43 7.94
C VAL A 281 -1.45 -10.53 9.43
N TYR A 282 -0.61 -9.60 9.89
CA TYR A 282 -0.21 -9.50 11.28
C TYR A 282 -0.59 -8.13 11.83
N GLN A 283 -0.92 -8.06 13.12
CA GLN A 283 -1.17 -6.79 13.80
C GLN A 283 -0.33 -6.72 15.07
N SER A 284 -0.03 -5.49 15.48
CA SER A 284 0.67 -5.22 16.73
C SER A 284 -0.32 -4.69 17.74
N GLN A 285 -0.40 -5.35 18.90
CA GLN A 285 -1.27 -4.91 20.00
C GLN A 285 -0.93 -3.47 20.43
N ALA A 286 0.36 -3.11 20.46
CA ALA A 286 0.79 -1.75 20.79
C ALA A 286 0.22 -0.70 19.83
N ILE A 287 0.12 -1.03 18.53
CA ILE A 287 -0.48 -0.12 17.53
C ILE A 287 -2.00 -0.03 17.71
N SER A 288 -2.67 -1.15 17.98
CA SER A 288 -4.11 -1.15 18.26
C SER A 288 -4.42 -0.28 19.49
N GLU A 289 -3.67 -0.44 20.58
CA GLU A 289 -3.90 0.32 21.82
C GLU A 289 -3.76 1.84 21.65
N ILE A 290 -2.79 2.31 20.85
CA ILE A 290 -2.60 3.76 20.62
C ILE A 290 -3.57 4.36 19.59
N THR A 291 -4.30 3.52 18.85
CA THR A 291 -5.23 3.96 17.78
C THR A 291 -6.70 3.77 18.15
N GLU A 292 -7.04 2.81 18.99
CA GLU A 292 -8.40 2.61 19.51
C GLU A 292 -8.80 3.69 20.55
N GLY A 293 -7.82 4.39 21.11
CA GLY A 293 -8.01 5.45 22.12
C GLY A 293 -8.02 6.89 21.59
N LYS A 294 -7.96 7.12 20.27
CA LYS A 294 -7.97 8.44 19.63
C LYS A 294 -9.16 8.60 18.69
#